data_AF-A0A654FEL3-F1
#
_entry.id   AF-A0A654FEL3-F1
#
_cell.length_a   1.000
_cell.length_b   1.000
_cell.length_c   1.000
_cell.angle_alpha   90.00
_cell.angle_beta   90.00
_cell.angle_gamma   90.00
#
_symmetry.space_group_name_H-M   'P 1'
#
loop_
_entity.id
_entity.type
_entity.pdbx_description
1 polymer ?
#
loop_
_entity_poly.entity_id
_entity_poly.type
_entity_poly.pdbx_seq_one_letter_code
_entity_poly.pdbx_strand_id
1 'polypeptide(L)'
;MAENLFSGLPPPSSSQQQELPISPIPDESKIENSSPAPILVLKSALKRSKPEESAPNVSAPPVLKSALKRSKPSESTPEPVPEPEAPKKRLQFKTSTDASEEQVIEAMQKITSHIKNPSKFSKASKLAIRLIQAGSVKPETSSYFIAILEAAMSSKTPCTDRSVRADYHALFSAAQDVAECLDKSQKNLLTIWTFKAVVANDLFTDDSFMFSKTATRIKEAISDLPVSTEEDDGEEAAALEEAAVKDNGDGQTTQDVAEAASAGDNEAVESDPFGLDAWIPSSGKKNGKTKIKRTNEDPDAEENKRFLRSKREALITCLEIAARRYKVPWCQTVIDILVKHAFENVSRFTSQQRQAVEKLWASVREQHLRRKQGKSVTGKLDVTAFESLQDKYANEKMSIRSSVGASGERRAQQWLG
;
A
#
# COMPACT_ATOMS: atom_id res chain seq x y z
N MET A 1 4.25 23.93 -6.32
CA MET A 1 5.03 24.54 -5.21
C MET A 1 6.21 23.64 -4.88
N ALA A 2 7.43 24.12 -5.12
CA ALA A 2 8.66 23.38 -4.84
C ALA A 2 9.00 23.50 -3.34
N GLU A 3 8.37 22.66 -2.51
CA GLU A 3 8.86 22.45 -1.16
C GLU A 3 10.02 21.44 -1.19
N ASN A 4 11.16 21.88 -0.66
CA ASN A 4 12.40 21.12 -0.59
C ASN A 4 12.19 19.73 0.04
N LEU A 5 12.16 18.72 -0.84
CA LEU A 5 11.84 17.30 -0.63
C LEU A 5 12.79 16.53 0.32
N PHE A 6 13.73 17.20 0.97
CA PHE A 6 14.85 16.59 1.72
C PHE A 6 15.04 17.15 3.13
N SER A 7 14.06 17.87 3.69
CA SER A 7 14.15 18.50 5.02
C SER A 7 14.24 17.54 6.23
N GLY A 8 14.45 16.24 6.00
CA GLY A 8 14.59 15.23 7.06
C GLY A 8 15.68 14.18 6.82
N LEU A 9 16.56 14.37 5.83
CA LEU A 9 17.68 13.45 5.57
C LEU A 9 19.01 14.15 5.92
N PRO A 10 19.93 13.49 6.64
CA PRO A 10 21.24 14.07 6.90
C PRO A 10 22.00 14.27 5.58
N PRO A 11 22.75 15.38 5.42
CA PRO A 11 23.50 15.64 4.19
C PRO A 11 24.58 14.57 3.97
N PRO A 12 24.93 14.25 2.71
CA PRO A 12 26.06 13.37 2.41
C PRO A 12 27.35 14.01 2.95
N SER A 13 28.11 13.26 3.74
CA SER A 13 29.43 13.69 4.18
C SER A 13 30.34 13.83 2.97
N SER A 14 30.64 15.06 2.58
CA SER A 14 31.70 15.40 1.66
C SER A 14 33.01 14.79 2.15
N SER A 15 33.69 14.04 1.27
CA SER A 15 35.03 13.53 1.49
C SER A 15 35.98 14.67 1.83
N GLN A 16 36.27 14.86 3.11
CA GLN A 16 37.44 15.61 3.54
C GLN A 16 38.66 14.75 3.29
N GLN A 17 39.50 15.26 2.40
CA GLN A 17 40.90 14.89 2.24
C GLN A 17 41.57 14.78 3.61
N GLN A 18 42.10 13.61 3.94
CA GLN A 18 43.17 13.50 4.91
C GLN A 18 44.30 12.65 4.32
N GLU A 19 45.47 13.25 4.42
CA GLU A 19 46.74 12.93 3.81
C GLU A 19 47.25 11.54 4.23
N LEU A 20 47.82 10.83 3.25
CA LEU A 20 48.67 9.66 3.46
C LEU A 20 50.03 10.09 4.02
N PRO A 21 50.58 9.38 5.02
CA PRO A 21 52.02 9.24 5.17
C PRO A 21 52.50 7.98 4.47
N ILE A 22 53.58 8.16 3.72
CA ILE A 22 54.26 7.20 2.85
C ILE A 22 55.22 6.30 3.66
N SER A 23 55.21 5.00 3.33
CA SER A 23 56.31 4.00 3.36
C SER A 23 56.78 3.38 4.69
N PRO A 24 57.51 2.22 4.68
CA PRO A 24 57.95 1.40 3.55
C PRO A 24 57.64 -0.13 3.63
N ILE A 25 57.86 -0.78 2.49
CA ILE A 25 57.87 -2.22 2.18
C ILE A 25 59.00 -2.94 2.96
N PRO A 26 58.87 -4.25 3.21
CA PRO A 26 60.00 -5.14 2.91
C PRO A 26 59.63 -6.42 2.14
N ASP A 27 60.61 -6.85 1.35
CA ASP A 27 60.67 -7.99 0.42
C ASP A 27 60.69 -9.40 1.06
N GLU A 28 60.50 -10.38 0.16
CA GLU A 28 60.48 -11.85 0.31
C GLU A 28 61.64 -12.49 1.13
N SER A 29 61.32 -13.52 1.93
CA SER A 29 61.60 -14.95 1.62
C SER A 29 61.79 -15.87 2.85
N LYS A 30 61.18 -17.08 2.74
CA LYS A 30 61.57 -18.41 3.28
C LYS A 30 61.20 -18.92 4.71
N ILE A 31 60.39 -20.00 4.68
CA ILE A 31 60.51 -21.34 5.31
C ILE A 31 59.80 -21.64 6.68
N GLU A 32 58.82 -22.54 6.57
CA GLU A 32 58.36 -23.68 7.42
C GLU A 32 58.48 -23.65 8.97
N ASN A 33 57.32 -23.73 9.67
CA ASN A 33 56.86 -24.97 10.36
C ASN A 33 55.58 -24.78 11.22
N SER A 34 54.66 -25.74 11.05
CA SER A 34 53.68 -26.36 11.98
C SER A 34 52.83 -25.55 13.00
N SER A 35 51.52 -25.48 12.70
CA SER A 35 50.32 -25.85 13.53
C SER A 35 49.98 -25.18 14.88
N PRO A 36 48.71 -25.24 15.36
CA PRO A 36 47.44 -24.89 14.69
C PRO A 36 46.43 -24.13 15.59
N ALA A 37 45.31 -23.68 15.00
CA ALA A 37 44.17 -23.03 15.66
C ALA A 37 43.33 -24.01 16.54
N PRO A 38 42.60 -23.52 17.58
CA PRO A 38 41.71 -24.37 18.36
C PRO A 38 40.34 -24.51 17.70
N ILE A 39 40.02 -25.74 17.30
CA ILE A 39 38.68 -26.22 16.97
C ILE A 39 38.00 -26.62 18.28
N LEU A 40 36.87 -26.01 18.64
CA LEU A 40 35.98 -26.51 19.69
C LEU A 40 34.87 -27.36 19.07
N VAL A 41 35.13 -28.67 19.00
CA VAL A 41 34.11 -29.72 18.87
C VAL A 41 33.97 -30.38 20.23
N LEU A 42 32.81 -30.23 20.87
CA LEU A 42 32.41 -31.07 22.00
C LEU A 42 31.18 -31.88 21.59
N LYS A 43 31.44 -33.15 21.29
CA LYS A 43 30.45 -34.24 21.33
C LYS A 43 30.32 -34.69 22.78
N SER A 44 29.11 -34.81 23.29
CA SER A 44 28.80 -35.81 24.31
C SER A 44 27.40 -36.37 24.07
N ALA A 45 27.40 -37.63 23.66
CA ALA A 45 26.26 -38.51 23.66
C ALA A 45 26.01 -38.98 25.11
N LEU A 46 24.74 -38.98 25.54
CA LEU A 46 24.31 -39.86 26.62
C LEU A 46 22.89 -40.38 26.32
N LYS A 47 22.85 -41.60 25.79
CA LYS A 47 21.69 -42.50 25.88
C LYS A 47 21.58 -42.98 27.33
N ARG A 48 20.38 -42.91 27.91
CA ARG A 48 19.94 -43.89 28.91
C ARG A 48 18.42 -44.12 28.82
N SER A 49 18.09 -45.36 29.07
CA SER A 49 16.94 -46.17 28.72
C SER A 49 15.76 -46.12 29.72
N LYS A 50 14.61 -46.55 29.18
CA LYS A 50 13.35 -47.04 29.79
C LYS A 50 13.54 -47.95 31.01
N PRO A 51 12.56 -47.96 31.95
CA PRO A 51 11.78 -49.20 32.15
C PRO A 51 10.24 -49.00 32.28
N GLU A 52 9.51 -50.01 31.79
CA GLU A 52 8.13 -50.44 32.13
C GLU A 52 8.06 -50.92 33.60
N GLU A 53 6.95 -51.18 34.30
CA GLU A 53 5.49 -51.02 34.19
C GLU A 53 4.97 -51.54 35.54
N SER A 54 4.05 -50.83 36.21
CA SER A 54 3.12 -51.43 37.19
C SER A 54 2.09 -50.39 37.63
N ALA A 55 0.86 -50.53 37.13
CA ALA A 55 -0.37 -49.98 37.71
C ALA A 55 -0.75 -50.82 38.99
N PRO A 56 -1.71 -50.43 39.88
CA PRO A 56 -2.94 -49.72 39.52
C PRO A 56 -3.52 -48.67 40.51
N ASN A 57 -4.42 -47.88 39.92
CA ASN A 57 -5.77 -47.52 40.39
C ASN A 57 -6.10 -46.13 41.03
N VAL A 58 -7.04 -45.48 40.33
CA VAL A 58 -8.12 -44.53 40.71
C VAL A 58 -7.79 -43.12 41.20
N SER A 59 -8.04 -42.09 40.35
CA SER A 59 -9.12 -41.11 40.57
C SER A 59 -9.25 -40.13 39.38
N ALA A 60 -10.50 -39.77 39.06
CA ALA A 60 -11.00 -39.17 37.82
C ALA A 60 -10.83 -37.63 37.70
N PRO A 61 -10.94 -37.05 36.48
CA PRO A 61 -10.91 -35.60 36.25
C PRO A 61 -12.30 -34.93 36.40
N PRO A 62 -12.37 -33.62 36.73
CA PRO A 62 -13.63 -32.92 36.96
C PRO A 62 -14.33 -32.51 35.66
N VAL A 63 -15.65 -32.67 35.66
CA VAL A 63 -16.58 -32.50 34.54
C VAL A 63 -17.13 -31.07 34.47
N LEU A 64 -17.19 -30.57 33.24
CA LEU A 64 -17.87 -29.37 32.76
C LEU A 64 -19.38 -29.40 33.07
N LYS A 65 -19.91 -28.33 33.68
CA LYS A 65 -21.36 -28.17 33.90
C LYS A 65 -22.03 -27.48 32.71
N SER A 66 -22.64 -28.28 31.83
CA SER A 66 -23.67 -27.85 30.88
C SER A 66 -25.05 -28.20 31.45
N ALA A 67 -25.93 -27.20 31.59
CA ALA A 67 -27.33 -27.39 31.97
C ALA A 67 -28.20 -27.52 30.71
N LEU A 68 -28.57 -28.74 30.34
CA LEU A 68 -29.65 -28.98 29.38
C LEU A 68 -30.48 -30.18 29.85
N LYS A 69 -31.74 -29.90 30.23
CA LYS A 69 -32.71 -30.88 30.70
C LYS A 69 -33.21 -31.75 29.55
N ARG A 70 -33.33 -33.03 29.87
CA ARG A 70 -33.68 -34.20 29.07
C ARG A 70 -35.19 -34.37 28.92
N SER A 71 -35.64 -34.84 27.76
CA SER A 71 -36.83 -35.69 27.59
C SER A 71 -36.50 -36.87 26.65
N LYS A 72 -37.23 -37.96 26.84
CA LYS A 72 -36.92 -39.39 26.57
C LYS A 72 -37.37 -39.84 25.15
N PRO A 73 -36.80 -40.90 24.54
CA PRO A 73 -37.16 -41.32 23.18
C PRO A 73 -38.20 -42.44 23.14
N SER A 74 -39.00 -42.49 22.07
CA SER A 74 -39.65 -43.70 21.56
C SER A 74 -39.59 -43.70 20.04
N GLU A 75 -39.26 -44.87 19.51
CA GLU A 75 -38.94 -45.23 18.13
C GLU A 75 -40.20 -45.58 17.30
N SER A 76 -40.01 -45.62 15.97
CA SER A 76 -40.84 -46.21 14.89
C SER A 76 -41.73 -45.29 14.02
N THR A 77 -41.25 -45.15 12.78
CA THR A 77 -41.88 -44.84 11.47
C THR A 77 -42.89 -45.97 11.11
N PRO A 78 -44.02 -45.77 10.36
CA PRO A 78 -44.03 -45.26 8.98
C PRO A 78 -45.15 -44.29 8.53
N GLU A 79 -44.82 -43.51 7.50
CA GLU A 79 -45.69 -42.75 6.56
C GLU A 79 -46.67 -43.68 5.77
N PRO A 80 -47.71 -43.21 5.01
CA PRO A 80 -47.79 -41.91 4.30
C PRO A 80 -49.20 -41.20 4.07
N VAL A 81 -49.16 -39.87 3.74
CA VAL A 81 -50.08 -38.98 2.93
C VAL A 81 -51.53 -38.63 3.43
N PRO A 82 -52.17 -37.47 3.05
CA PRO A 82 -51.80 -36.02 3.12
C PRO A 82 -52.86 -35.07 3.78
N GLU A 83 -52.41 -33.84 4.11
CA GLU A 83 -53.11 -32.51 4.17
C GLU A 83 -54.22 -32.21 5.21
N PRO A 84 -54.44 -30.92 5.62
CA PRO A 84 -53.68 -29.68 5.37
C PRO A 84 -53.28 -28.92 6.68
N GLU A 85 -52.01 -28.52 6.83
CA GLU A 85 -51.59 -27.63 7.92
C GLU A 85 -51.71 -26.14 7.56
N ALA A 86 -52.33 -25.39 8.47
CA ALA A 86 -52.50 -23.94 8.46
C ALA A 86 -51.17 -23.15 8.45
N PRO A 87 -51.16 -21.91 7.91
CA PRO A 87 -49.93 -21.18 7.65
C PRO A 87 -49.36 -20.59 8.95
N LYS A 88 -48.20 -21.10 9.36
CA LYS A 88 -47.36 -20.47 10.39
C LYS A 88 -46.78 -19.17 9.81
N LYS A 89 -47.42 -18.03 10.16
CA LYS A 89 -46.94 -16.68 9.87
C LYS A 89 -45.60 -16.43 10.57
N ARG A 90 -44.50 -16.73 9.86
CA ARG A 90 -43.16 -16.24 10.20
C ARG A 90 -43.07 -14.81 9.67
N LEU A 91 -43.05 -13.83 10.58
CA LEU A 91 -42.90 -12.42 10.25
C LEU A 91 -41.48 -12.18 9.74
N GLN A 92 -41.24 -12.45 8.46
CA GLN A 92 -40.07 -11.96 7.75
C GLN A 92 -40.34 -10.50 7.43
N PHE A 93 -39.60 -9.59 8.07
CA PHE A 93 -39.51 -8.21 7.59
C PHE A 93 -38.83 -8.28 6.23
N LYS A 94 -39.64 -8.33 5.17
CA LYS A 94 -39.19 -8.09 3.81
C LYS A 94 -38.72 -6.64 3.75
N THR A 95 -37.43 -6.41 3.90
CA THR A 95 -36.80 -5.18 3.41
C THR A 95 -36.64 -5.28 1.89
N SER A 96 -37.73 -5.53 1.17
CA SER A 96 -37.78 -5.29 -0.27
C SER A 96 -38.49 -3.95 -0.46
N THR A 97 -37.77 -2.86 -0.21
CA THR A 97 -38.11 -1.63 -0.91
C THR A 97 -37.64 -1.84 -2.33
N ASP A 98 -38.55 -2.32 -3.17
CA ASP A 98 -38.40 -2.34 -4.62
C ASP A 98 -38.42 -0.87 -5.07
N ALA A 99 -37.26 -0.20 -4.93
CA ALA A 99 -37.07 1.16 -5.39
C ALA A 99 -37.06 1.12 -6.92
N SER A 100 -37.86 1.97 -7.55
CA SER A 100 -37.84 2.11 -9.01
C SER A 100 -36.42 2.38 -9.48
N GLU A 101 -36.03 1.83 -10.62
CA GLU A 101 -34.69 1.99 -11.20
C GLU A 101 -34.34 3.48 -11.40
N GLU A 102 -35.33 4.30 -11.73
CA GLU A 102 -35.16 5.76 -11.83
C GLU A 102 -34.75 6.39 -10.49
N GLN A 103 -35.33 5.94 -9.38
CA GLN A 103 -34.98 6.44 -8.04
C GLN A 103 -33.56 5.98 -7.63
N VAL A 104 -33.17 4.78 -8.02
CA VAL A 104 -31.81 4.26 -7.80
C VAL A 104 -30.80 5.11 -8.59
N ILE A 105 -31.08 5.39 -9.86
CA ILE A 105 -30.22 6.22 -10.72
C ILE A 105 -30.10 7.64 -10.15
N GLU A 106 -31.21 8.27 -9.77
CA GLU A 106 -31.20 9.60 -9.15
C GLU A 106 -30.39 9.62 -7.85
N ALA A 107 -30.52 8.58 -7.02
CA ALA A 107 -29.73 8.43 -5.80
C ALA A 107 -28.24 8.29 -6.10
N MET A 108 -27.86 7.48 -7.10
CA MET A 108 -26.47 7.32 -7.52
C MET A 108 -25.87 8.64 -8.00
N GLN A 109 -26.58 9.41 -8.82
CA GLN A 109 -26.13 10.73 -9.30
C GLN A 109 -25.93 11.73 -8.15
N LYS A 110 -26.86 11.75 -7.18
CA LYS A 110 -26.71 12.57 -5.96
C LYS A 110 -25.47 12.18 -5.17
N ILE A 111 -25.20 10.88 -5.01
CA ILE A 111 -23.98 10.38 -4.35
C ILE A 111 -22.73 10.82 -5.11
N THR A 112 -22.70 10.68 -6.45
CA THR A 112 -21.59 11.12 -7.31
C THR A 112 -21.24 12.59 -7.09
N SER A 113 -22.24 13.46 -6.91
CA SER A 113 -22.01 14.88 -6.64
C SER A 113 -21.36 15.16 -5.27
N HIS A 114 -21.67 14.33 -4.27
CA HIS A 114 -21.23 14.53 -2.89
C HIS A 114 -19.93 13.80 -2.54
N ILE A 115 -19.59 12.74 -3.26
CA ILE A 115 -18.43 11.90 -2.95
C ILE A 115 -17.10 12.63 -3.22
N LYS A 116 -17.07 13.62 -4.13
CA LYS A 116 -15.87 14.42 -4.40
C LYS A 116 -15.43 15.26 -3.19
N ASN A 117 -16.36 15.63 -2.32
CA ASN A 117 -16.09 16.50 -1.18
C ASN A 117 -15.63 15.67 0.04
N PRO A 118 -14.42 15.88 0.58
CA PRO A 118 -13.90 15.08 1.68
C PRO A 118 -14.77 15.11 2.95
N SER A 119 -15.42 16.25 3.24
CA SER A 119 -16.32 16.37 4.39
C SER A 119 -17.59 15.52 4.28
N LYS A 120 -18.06 15.27 3.04
CA LYS A 120 -19.27 14.49 2.75
C LYS A 120 -18.95 13.05 2.34
N PHE A 121 -17.68 12.76 2.02
CA PHE A 121 -17.22 11.48 1.52
C PHE A 121 -17.66 10.32 2.41
N SER A 122 -17.40 10.38 3.73
CA SER A 122 -17.74 9.29 4.65
C SER A 122 -19.22 8.89 4.63
N LYS A 123 -20.12 9.86 4.47
CA LYS A 123 -21.56 9.60 4.40
C LYS A 123 -21.95 9.09 3.01
N ALA A 124 -21.40 9.69 1.95
CA ALA A 124 -21.65 9.29 0.57
C ALA A 124 -21.17 7.86 0.29
N SER A 125 -19.98 7.49 0.76
CA SER A 125 -19.41 6.14 0.61
C SER A 125 -20.27 5.08 1.29
N LYS A 126 -20.76 5.34 2.51
CA LYS A 126 -21.67 4.44 3.22
C LYS A 126 -23.00 4.26 2.50
N LEU A 127 -23.53 5.30 1.86
CA LEU A 127 -24.73 5.19 1.03
C LEU A 127 -24.46 4.37 -0.23
N ALA A 128 -23.32 4.55 -0.88
CA ALA A 128 -22.92 3.73 -2.03
C ALA A 128 -22.77 2.24 -1.66
N ILE A 129 -22.16 1.94 -0.51
CA ILE A 129 -22.07 0.56 0.01
C ILE A 129 -23.47 -0.02 0.28
N ARG A 130 -24.43 0.78 0.77
CA ARG A 130 -25.81 0.31 0.94
C ARG A 130 -26.50 -0.01 -0.38
N LEU A 131 -26.21 0.72 -1.46
CA LEU A 131 -26.72 0.39 -2.79
C LEU A 131 -26.19 -0.98 -3.27
N ILE A 132 -24.91 -1.28 -2.99
CA ILE A 132 -24.34 -2.60 -3.25
C ILE A 132 -25.05 -3.68 -2.43
N GLN A 133 -25.17 -3.48 -1.12
CA GLN A 133 -25.80 -4.45 -0.21
C GLN A 133 -27.28 -4.69 -0.52
N ALA A 134 -27.97 -3.69 -1.07
CA ALA A 134 -29.36 -3.80 -1.51
C ALA A 134 -29.51 -4.49 -2.88
N GLY A 135 -28.41 -4.85 -3.55
CA GLY A 135 -28.46 -5.45 -4.90
C GLY A 135 -28.92 -4.46 -5.98
N SER A 136 -28.81 -3.15 -5.74
CA SER A 136 -29.25 -2.11 -6.67
C SER A 136 -28.26 -1.86 -7.81
N VAL A 137 -27.07 -2.44 -7.74
CA VAL A 137 -26.06 -2.41 -8.81
C VAL A 137 -26.28 -3.61 -9.72
N LYS A 138 -26.92 -3.35 -10.86
CA LYS A 138 -27.20 -4.31 -11.94
C LYS A 138 -26.41 -3.90 -13.19
N PRO A 139 -26.31 -4.74 -14.23
CA PRO A 139 -25.68 -4.34 -15.50
C PRO A 139 -26.26 -3.06 -16.12
N GLU A 140 -27.53 -2.76 -15.87
CA GLU A 140 -28.20 -1.55 -16.37
C GLU A 140 -27.83 -0.28 -15.58
N THR A 141 -27.53 -0.43 -14.28
CA THR A 141 -27.18 0.69 -13.38
C THR A 141 -25.69 0.78 -13.08
N SER A 142 -24.89 -0.16 -13.59
CA SER A 142 -23.46 -0.30 -13.31
C SER A 142 -22.65 0.93 -13.74
N SER A 143 -23.00 1.55 -14.87
CA SER A 143 -22.37 2.77 -15.37
C SER A 143 -22.47 3.94 -14.38
N TYR A 144 -23.64 4.13 -13.75
CA TYR A 144 -23.85 5.15 -12.72
C TYR A 144 -23.07 4.82 -11.45
N PHE A 145 -22.97 3.55 -11.08
CA PHE A 145 -22.16 3.13 -9.94
C PHE A 145 -20.66 3.35 -10.20
N ILE A 146 -20.16 3.07 -11.41
CA ILE A 146 -18.78 3.36 -11.79
C ILE A 146 -18.51 4.85 -11.75
N ALA A 147 -19.45 5.70 -12.17
CA ALA A 147 -19.31 7.15 -12.06
C ALA A 147 -19.15 7.61 -10.59
N ILE A 148 -19.77 6.93 -9.62
CA ILE A 148 -19.54 7.19 -8.19
C ILE A 148 -18.09 6.89 -7.82
N LEU A 149 -17.56 5.73 -8.22
CA LEU A 149 -16.19 5.32 -7.93
C LEU A 149 -15.15 6.23 -8.60
N GLU A 150 -15.39 6.62 -9.86
CA GLU A 150 -14.54 7.55 -10.59
C GLU A 150 -14.54 8.93 -9.93
N ALA A 151 -15.71 9.43 -9.51
CA ALA A 151 -15.82 10.68 -8.79
C ALA A 151 -15.09 10.64 -7.44
N ALA A 152 -15.10 9.50 -6.74
CA ALA A 152 -14.31 9.30 -5.53
C ALA A 152 -12.80 9.41 -5.84
N MET A 153 -12.33 8.68 -6.85
CA MET A 153 -10.90 8.65 -7.20
C MET A 153 -10.40 9.96 -7.82
N SER A 154 -11.30 10.81 -8.32
CA SER A 154 -11.00 12.16 -8.82
C SER A 154 -10.97 13.23 -7.71
N SER A 155 -11.19 12.86 -6.44
CA SER A 155 -11.10 13.81 -5.33
C SER A 155 -9.68 14.32 -5.14
N LYS A 156 -9.54 15.59 -4.71
CA LYS A 156 -8.23 16.19 -4.38
C LYS A 156 -7.55 15.52 -3.18
N THR A 157 -8.33 14.90 -2.30
CA THR A 157 -7.79 14.21 -1.12
C THR A 157 -7.34 12.82 -1.53
N PRO A 158 -6.07 12.43 -1.29
CA PRO A 158 -5.60 11.11 -1.66
C PRO A 158 -6.36 10.03 -0.87
N CYS A 159 -6.72 8.93 -1.54
CA CYS A 159 -7.45 7.81 -0.92
C CYS A 159 -6.69 7.11 0.22
N THR A 160 -5.40 7.40 0.38
CA THR A 160 -4.54 6.91 1.46
C THR A 160 -4.46 7.85 2.66
N ASP A 161 -5.13 9.01 2.62
CA ASP A 161 -5.13 9.94 3.74
C ASP A 161 -5.81 9.32 4.97
N ARG A 162 -5.25 9.56 6.16
CA ARG A 162 -5.68 8.96 7.42
C ARG A 162 -7.16 9.24 7.73
N SER A 163 -7.67 10.40 7.33
CA SER A 163 -9.03 10.84 7.63
C SER A 163 -10.10 10.06 6.87
N VAL A 164 -9.79 9.61 5.64
CA VAL A 164 -10.76 9.01 4.70
C VAL A 164 -10.42 7.57 4.30
N ARG A 165 -9.18 7.10 4.57
CA ARG A 165 -8.69 5.78 4.11
C ARG A 165 -9.61 4.61 4.48
N ALA A 166 -10.23 4.63 5.66
CA ALA A 166 -11.09 3.53 6.11
C ALA A 166 -12.38 3.45 5.28
N ASP A 167 -12.95 4.61 4.94
CA ASP A 167 -14.14 4.71 4.12
C ASP A 167 -13.84 4.38 2.64
N TYR A 168 -12.66 4.79 2.12
CA TYR A 168 -12.18 4.37 0.80
C TYR A 168 -11.99 2.85 0.74
N HIS A 169 -11.27 2.29 1.72
CA HIS A 169 -11.05 0.85 1.81
C HIS A 169 -12.38 0.09 1.84
N ALA A 170 -13.34 0.50 2.67
CA ALA A 170 -14.64 -0.14 2.76
C ALA A 170 -15.44 -0.08 1.44
N LEU A 171 -15.46 1.09 0.78
CA LEU A 171 -16.18 1.27 -0.48
C LEU A 171 -15.61 0.39 -1.59
N PHE A 172 -14.30 0.43 -1.80
CA PHE A 172 -13.64 -0.35 -2.86
C PHE A 172 -13.52 -1.84 -2.53
N SER A 173 -13.57 -2.22 -1.26
CA SER A 173 -13.77 -3.62 -0.88
C SER A 173 -15.16 -4.12 -1.26
N ALA A 174 -16.21 -3.38 -0.91
CA ALA A 174 -17.58 -3.75 -1.27
C ALA A 174 -17.83 -3.70 -2.79
N ALA A 175 -17.18 -2.79 -3.51
CA ALA A 175 -17.29 -2.71 -4.97
C ALA A 175 -16.78 -3.96 -5.71
N GLN A 176 -15.88 -4.75 -5.09
CA GLN A 176 -15.44 -6.02 -5.68
C GLN A 176 -16.56 -7.07 -5.72
N ASP A 177 -17.54 -7.01 -4.82
CA ASP A 177 -18.67 -7.96 -4.77
C ASP A 177 -19.62 -7.82 -5.97
N VAL A 178 -19.61 -6.65 -6.62
CA VAL A 178 -20.44 -6.35 -7.80
C VAL A 178 -19.62 -6.36 -9.10
N ALA A 179 -18.37 -6.82 -9.05
CA ALA A 179 -17.49 -6.83 -10.21
C ALA A 179 -18.06 -7.64 -11.37
N GLU A 180 -18.87 -8.67 -11.12
CA GLU A 180 -19.49 -9.48 -12.18
C GLU A 180 -20.46 -8.68 -13.06
N CYS A 181 -21.11 -7.65 -12.50
CA CYS A 181 -22.05 -6.77 -13.22
C CYS A 181 -21.34 -5.72 -14.10
N LEU A 182 -20.02 -5.62 -14.01
CA LEU A 182 -19.21 -4.64 -14.73
C LEU A 182 -18.73 -5.19 -16.07
N ASP A 183 -18.57 -4.30 -17.05
CA ASP A 183 -17.91 -4.62 -18.31
C ASP A 183 -16.39 -4.81 -18.11
N LYS A 184 -15.68 -5.18 -19.19
CA LYS A 184 -14.24 -5.44 -19.13
C LYS A 184 -13.43 -4.20 -18.74
N SER A 185 -13.80 -3.03 -19.25
CA SER A 185 -13.07 -1.77 -19.02
C SER A 185 -13.29 -1.24 -17.61
N GLN A 186 -14.50 -1.33 -17.10
CA GLN A 186 -14.88 -1.04 -15.72
C GLN A 186 -14.19 -1.99 -14.74
N LYS A 187 -14.07 -3.29 -15.07
CA LYS A 187 -13.29 -4.25 -14.27
C LYS A 187 -11.81 -3.86 -14.20
N ASN A 188 -11.24 -3.40 -15.31
CA ASN A 188 -9.87 -2.91 -15.36
C ASN A 188 -9.69 -1.68 -14.44
N LEU A 189 -10.60 -0.70 -14.51
CA LEU A 189 -10.60 0.47 -13.62
C LEU A 189 -10.75 0.09 -12.16
N LEU A 190 -11.73 -0.77 -11.83
CA LEU A 190 -11.94 -1.25 -10.46
C LEU A 190 -10.70 -1.98 -9.93
N THR A 191 -10.00 -2.74 -10.76
CA THR A 191 -8.75 -3.40 -10.38
C THR A 191 -7.69 -2.37 -10.00
N ILE A 192 -7.47 -1.34 -10.82
CA ILE A 192 -6.51 -0.26 -10.53
C ILE A 192 -6.88 0.44 -9.22
N TRP A 193 -8.14 0.84 -9.07
CA TRP A 193 -8.61 1.53 -7.88
C TRP A 193 -8.55 0.67 -6.62
N THR A 194 -8.74 -0.65 -6.75
CA THR A 194 -8.55 -1.59 -5.64
C THR A 194 -7.10 -1.59 -5.17
N PHE A 195 -6.11 -1.55 -6.08
CA PHE A 195 -4.71 -1.39 -5.66
C PHE A 195 -4.50 -0.06 -4.93
N LYS A 196 -5.03 1.05 -5.46
CA LYS A 196 -4.86 2.39 -4.87
C LYS A 196 -5.60 2.58 -3.53
N ALA A 197 -6.80 2.05 -3.37
CA ALA A 197 -7.69 2.33 -2.24
C ALA A 197 -7.81 1.19 -1.21
N VAL A 198 -7.51 -0.06 -1.58
CA VAL A 198 -7.56 -1.22 -0.68
C VAL A 198 -6.15 -1.68 -0.35
N VAL A 199 -5.40 -2.15 -1.35
CA VAL A 199 -4.07 -2.75 -1.15
C VAL A 199 -3.08 -1.75 -0.55
N ALA A 200 -3.06 -0.52 -1.05
CA ALA A 200 -2.22 0.54 -0.49
C ALA A 200 -2.61 0.88 0.96
N ASN A 201 -3.91 0.85 1.28
CA ASN A 201 -4.41 1.15 2.62
C ASN A 201 -4.13 0.03 3.63
N ASP A 202 -4.15 -1.23 3.19
CA ASP A 202 -3.78 -2.40 4.00
C ASP A 202 -2.33 -2.34 4.51
N LEU A 203 -1.44 -1.61 3.82
CA LEU A 203 -0.05 -1.41 4.27
C LEU A 203 0.06 -0.49 5.50
N PHE A 204 -0.98 0.28 5.83
CA PHE A 204 -1.04 1.10 7.04
C PHE A 204 -1.65 0.39 8.24
N THR A 205 -1.65 -0.94 8.22
CA THR A 205 -2.05 -1.79 9.35
C THR A 205 -0.96 -1.86 10.42
N ASP A 206 -1.39 -2.24 11.62
CA ASP A 206 -0.53 -2.66 12.73
C ASP A 206 -0.54 -4.19 12.93
N ASP A 207 -1.25 -4.92 12.05
CA ASP A 207 -1.28 -6.38 12.01
C ASP A 207 -0.25 -6.93 11.01
N SER A 208 0.74 -7.64 11.54
CA SER A 208 1.81 -8.27 10.75
C SER A 208 1.30 -9.30 9.72
N PHE A 209 0.21 -10.01 10.02
CA PHE A 209 -0.34 -11.01 9.11
C PHE A 209 -0.99 -10.34 7.91
N MET A 210 -1.81 -9.31 8.17
CA MET A 210 -2.43 -8.52 7.11
C MET A 210 -1.38 -7.84 6.23
N PHE A 211 -0.35 -7.23 6.82
CA PHE A 211 0.74 -6.63 6.06
C PHE A 211 1.46 -7.64 5.16
N SER A 212 1.75 -8.84 5.68
CA SER A 212 2.42 -9.91 4.93
C SER A 212 1.56 -10.46 3.80
N LYS A 213 0.25 -10.62 4.04
CA LYS A 213 -0.74 -11.02 3.03
C LYS A 213 -0.80 -9.98 1.91
N THR A 214 -0.86 -8.70 2.25
CA THR A 214 -0.89 -7.60 1.28
C THR A 214 0.40 -7.52 0.48
N ALA A 215 1.56 -7.68 1.12
CA ALA A 215 2.84 -7.76 0.42
C ALA A 215 2.89 -8.94 -0.56
N THR A 216 2.32 -10.09 -0.20
CA THR A 216 2.23 -11.25 -1.10
C THR A 216 1.35 -10.95 -2.32
N ARG A 217 0.18 -10.33 -2.11
CA ARG A 217 -0.69 -9.89 -3.22
C ARG A 217 0.02 -8.91 -4.16
N ILE A 218 0.84 -8.00 -3.64
CA ILE A 218 1.65 -7.08 -4.46
C ILE A 218 2.70 -7.87 -5.26
N LYS A 219 3.39 -8.84 -4.67
CA LYS A 219 4.38 -9.68 -5.37
C LYS A 219 3.77 -10.47 -6.53
N GLU A 220 2.61 -11.08 -6.29
CA GLU A 220 1.85 -11.79 -7.32
C GLU A 220 1.49 -10.84 -8.46
N ALA A 221 0.92 -9.68 -8.14
CA ALA A 221 0.55 -8.68 -9.12
C ALA A 221 1.73 -8.16 -9.96
N ILE A 222 2.94 -8.04 -9.37
CA ILE A 222 4.17 -7.69 -10.10
C ILE A 222 4.58 -8.83 -11.04
N SER A 223 4.48 -10.09 -10.58
CA SER A 223 4.83 -11.27 -11.38
C SER A 223 3.93 -11.41 -12.61
N ASP A 224 2.67 -11.03 -12.46
CA ASP A 224 1.64 -11.08 -13.51
C ASP A 224 1.75 -9.94 -14.54
N LEU A 225 2.58 -8.91 -14.31
CA LEU A 225 2.76 -7.82 -15.27
C LEU A 225 3.51 -8.30 -16.51
N PRO A 226 3.12 -7.93 -17.74
CA PRO A 226 3.95 -8.16 -18.92
C PRO A 226 5.25 -7.33 -18.86
N VAL A 227 6.29 -7.84 -19.54
CA VAL A 227 7.56 -7.10 -19.69
C VAL A 227 7.29 -5.76 -20.38
N SER A 228 7.89 -4.68 -19.86
CA SER A 228 7.72 -3.34 -20.43
C SER A 228 8.54 -3.19 -21.71
N THR A 229 7.92 -2.61 -22.73
CA THR A 229 8.52 -2.32 -24.04
C THR A 229 9.00 -0.87 -24.16
N GLU A 230 9.74 -0.53 -25.21
CA GLU A 230 10.16 0.85 -25.48
C GLU A 230 8.98 1.79 -25.78
N GLU A 231 7.88 1.24 -26.32
CA GLU A 231 6.64 1.98 -26.56
C GLU A 231 6.01 2.41 -25.23
N ASP A 232 5.93 1.50 -24.26
CA ASP A 232 5.45 1.81 -22.90
C ASP A 232 6.28 2.94 -22.24
N ASP A 233 7.60 2.96 -22.51
CA ASP A 233 8.52 3.98 -21.98
C ASP A 233 8.24 5.37 -22.58
N GLY A 234 7.98 5.42 -23.89
CA GLY A 234 7.62 6.66 -24.58
C GLY A 234 6.26 7.21 -24.13
N GLU A 235 5.26 6.35 -23.97
CA GLU A 235 3.95 6.72 -23.47
C GLU A 235 4.02 7.25 -22.03
N GLU A 236 4.83 6.62 -21.17
CA GLU A 236 5.06 7.10 -19.81
C GLU A 236 5.57 8.54 -19.80
N ALA A 237 6.66 8.79 -20.53
CA ALA A 237 7.28 10.11 -20.61
C ALA A 237 6.29 11.17 -21.10
N ALA A 238 5.51 10.87 -22.14
CA ALA A 238 4.53 11.80 -22.70
C ALA A 238 3.46 12.23 -21.69
N ALA A 239 2.86 11.31 -20.92
CA ALA A 239 1.83 11.73 -19.96
C ALA A 239 2.40 12.32 -18.66
N LEU A 240 3.68 12.13 -18.35
CA LEU A 240 4.35 12.89 -17.30
C LEU A 240 4.58 14.35 -17.73
N GLU A 241 4.94 14.58 -18.98
CA GLU A 241 4.98 15.94 -19.55
C GLU A 241 3.58 16.59 -19.52
N GLU A 242 2.53 15.86 -19.92
CA GLU A 242 1.15 16.35 -19.84
C GLU A 242 0.73 16.69 -18.41
N ALA A 243 1.09 15.85 -17.43
CA ALA A 243 0.83 16.11 -16.02
C ALA A 243 1.59 17.35 -15.53
N ALA A 244 2.85 17.53 -15.93
CA ALA A 244 3.64 18.70 -15.59
C ALA A 244 3.09 20.00 -16.20
N VAL A 245 2.54 19.95 -17.42
CA VAL A 245 1.87 21.10 -18.05
C VAL A 245 0.58 21.46 -17.30
N LYS A 246 -0.19 20.47 -16.85
CA LYS A 246 -1.42 20.70 -16.07
C LYS A 246 -1.17 21.30 -14.69
N ASP A 247 -0.07 20.94 -14.03
CA ASP A 247 0.29 21.46 -12.70
C ASP A 247 0.79 22.92 -12.74
N ASN A 248 1.37 23.35 -13.87
CA ASN A 248 1.86 24.71 -14.06
C ASN A 248 0.79 25.72 -14.52
N GLY A 249 -0.44 25.26 -14.82
CA GLY A 249 -1.52 26.09 -15.38
C GLY A 249 -2.53 26.66 -14.38
N ASP A 250 -2.48 26.30 -13.09
CA ASP A 250 -3.47 26.73 -12.08
C ASP A 250 -2.95 27.93 -11.25
N GLY A 251 -2.50 28.96 -11.95
CA GLY A 251 -1.97 30.19 -11.36
C GLY A 251 -2.43 31.43 -12.12
N GLN A 252 -3.43 32.11 -11.53
CA GLN A 252 -3.74 33.53 -11.68
C GLN A 252 -4.88 33.92 -12.65
N THR A 253 -6.08 34.08 -12.08
CA THR A 253 -7.07 35.04 -12.59
C THR A 253 -7.81 35.68 -11.42
N THR A 254 -7.39 36.89 -11.05
CA THR A 254 -8.26 37.96 -10.51
C THR A 254 -7.65 39.31 -10.91
N GLN A 255 -8.35 39.97 -11.83
CA GLN A 255 -8.46 41.41 -12.09
C GLN A 255 -8.46 42.25 -10.77
N ASP A 256 -8.04 43.52 -10.66
CA ASP A 256 -8.20 44.65 -11.59
C ASP A 256 -7.38 45.92 -11.16
N VAL A 257 -7.01 46.72 -12.16
CA VAL A 257 -6.96 48.22 -12.26
C VAL A 257 -5.81 49.11 -11.70
N ALA A 258 -5.27 49.90 -12.65
CA ALA A 258 -4.64 51.24 -12.62
C ALA A 258 -3.20 51.44 -12.11
N GLU A 259 -2.37 52.34 -12.66
CA GLU A 259 -2.21 53.05 -13.94
C GLU A 259 -0.86 53.81 -13.83
N ALA A 260 -0.20 54.03 -14.97
CA ALA A 260 0.72 55.14 -15.29
C ALA A 260 2.25 54.90 -15.43
N ALA A 261 2.69 55.37 -16.62
CA ALA A 261 3.98 55.98 -16.97
C ALA A 261 5.11 55.11 -17.56
N SER A 262 5.12 55.04 -18.90
CA SER A 262 6.05 55.79 -19.77
C SER A 262 7.02 54.99 -20.67
N ALA A 263 6.87 55.27 -21.98
CA ALA A 263 7.87 55.43 -23.04
C ALA A 263 8.43 54.21 -23.80
N GLY A 264 8.17 54.19 -25.12
CA GLY A 264 9.18 53.85 -26.13
C GLY A 264 8.79 52.91 -27.29
N ASP A 265 8.20 53.48 -28.35
CA ASP A 265 8.38 53.21 -29.80
C ASP A 265 8.25 51.81 -30.49
N ASN A 266 7.36 51.81 -31.51
CA ASN A 266 7.36 51.14 -32.84
C ASN A 266 7.34 49.59 -32.94
N GLU A 267 6.55 48.91 -33.78
CA GLU A 267 5.77 49.25 -34.99
C GLU A 267 4.39 48.57 -34.98
N ALA A 268 3.44 49.24 -35.64
CA ALA A 268 2.09 48.78 -35.89
C ALA A 268 2.03 47.67 -36.96
N VAL A 269 1.44 46.53 -36.60
CA VAL A 269 0.70 45.71 -37.57
C VAL A 269 -0.75 45.72 -37.12
N GLU A 270 -1.47 46.66 -37.73
CA GLU A 270 -2.90 46.93 -37.60
C GLU A 270 -3.69 45.63 -37.77
N SER A 271 -4.24 45.10 -36.67
CA SER A 271 -5.19 43.98 -36.76
C SER A 271 -6.57 44.57 -37.00
N ASP A 272 -7.13 44.25 -38.17
CA ASP A 272 -8.42 44.72 -38.69
C ASP A 272 -9.53 44.66 -37.62
N PRO A 273 -10.04 45.82 -37.14
CA PRO A 273 -11.04 45.88 -36.08
C PRO A 273 -12.45 45.43 -36.52
N PHE A 274 -12.67 45.09 -37.78
CA PHE A 274 -13.95 44.61 -38.30
C PHE A 274 -13.95 43.16 -38.80
N GLY A 275 -12.82 42.44 -38.72
CA GLY A 275 -12.77 40.99 -38.95
C GLY A 275 -13.17 40.54 -40.36
N LEU A 276 -12.91 41.37 -41.38
CA LEU A 276 -13.28 41.10 -42.77
C LEU A 276 -12.24 40.24 -43.52
N ASP A 277 -11.03 40.10 -42.98
CA ASP A 277 -9.98 39.23 -43.55
C ASP A 277 -10.33 37.73 -43.54
N ALA A 278 -11.34 37.31 -42.79
CA ALA A 278 -11.87 35.95 -42.83
C ALA A 278 -12.63 35.61 -44.12
N TRP A 279 -12.95 36.61 -44.95
CA TRP A 279 -13.80 36.46 -46.13
C TRP A 279 -13.04 36.52 -47.45
N ILE A 280 -11.72 36.72 -47.41
CA ILE A 280 -10.85 36.69 -48.60
C ILE A 280 -10.13 35.33 -48.61
N PRO A 281 -10.39 34.43 -49.60
CA PRO A 281 -9.69 33.16 -49.68
C PRO A 281 -8.24 33.42 -50.11
N SER A 282 -7.30 33.46 -49.15
CA SER A 282 -5.88 33.61 -49.45
C SER A 282 -5.32 32.30 -49.99
N SER A 283 -4.98 32.33 -51.28
CA SER A 283 -4.31 31.25 -51.98
C SER A 283 -2.87 31.08 -51.49
N GLY A 284 -2.60 29.94 -50.88
CA GLY A 284 -1.36 29.17 -51.05
C GLY A 284 -0.09 29.67 -50.37
N LYS A 285 0.37 28.92 -49.36
CA LYS A 285 1.78 28.47 -49.29
C LYS A 285 1.92 27.22 -48.43
N LYS A 286 2.41 26.15 -49.09
CA LYS A 286 2.93 24.91 -48.53
C LYS A 286 3.86 25.20 -47.34
N ASN A 287 3.67 24.49 -46.23
CA ASN A 287 4.79 23.95 -45.45
C ASN A 287 4.38 22.62 -44.81
N GLY A 288 5.30 21.65 -44.95
CA GLY A 288 5.06 20.22 -44.77
C GLY A 288 4.67 19.84 -43.36
N LYS A 289 3.46 19.28 -43.23
CA LYS A 289 3.07 18.50 -42.06
C LYS A 289 3.42 17.04 -42.36
N THR A 290 4.49 16.55 -41.74
CA THR A 290 4.81 15.13 -41.63
C THR A 290 3.54 14.42 -41.17
N LYS A 291 2.92 13.65 -42.07
CA LYS A 291 1.81 12.76 -41.74
C LYS A 291 2.35 11.71 -40.78
N ILE A 292 2.14 11.92 -39.49
CA ILE A 292 2.08 10.84 -38.52
C ILE A 292 0.98 9.92 -39.03
N LYS A 293 1.40 8.79 -39.60
CA LYS A 293 0.55 7.68 -39.97
C LYS A 293 -0.01 7.16 -38.65
N ARG A 294 -1.17 7.67 -38.23
CA ARG A 294 -1.99 7.03 -37.20
C ARG A 294 -2.36 5.68 -37.77
N THR A 295 -1.63 4.67 -37.35
CA THR A 295 -2.06 3.28 -37.40
C THR A 295 -3.46 3.25 -36.79
N ASN A 296 -4.41 2.62 -37.47
CA ASN A 296 -5.69 2.24 -36.88
C ASN A 296 -5.37 1.25 -35.76
N GLU A 297 -4.96 1.76 -34.61
CA GLU A 297 -4.74 0.97 -33.41
C GLU A 297 -6.10 0.50 -32.90
N ASP A 298 -6.17 -0.78 -32.59
CA ASP A 298 -7.34 -1.41 -32.03
C ASP A 298 -7.67 -0.72 -30.70
N PRO A 299 -8.88 -0.13 -30.53
CA PRO A 299 -9.23 0.59 -29.31
C PRO A 299 -9.07 -0.28 -28.05
N ASP A 300 -9.26 -1.59 -28.17
CA ASP A 300 -9.07 -2.55 -27.07
C ASP A 300 -7.59 -2.69 -26.67
N ALA A 301 -6.67 -2.58 -27.64
CA ALA A 301 -5.23 -2.64 -27.37
C ALA A 301 -4.76 -1.38 -26.65
N GLU A 302 -5.24 -0.20 -27.07
CA GLU A 302 -4.96 1.07 -26.42
C GLU A 302 -5.51 1.14 -24.99
N GLU A 303 -6.73 0.63 -24.78
CA GLU A 303 -7.28 0.54 -23.43
C GLU A 303 -6.44 -0.38 -22.53
N ASN A 304 -5.99 -1.52 -23.05
CA ASN A 304 -5.15 -2.45 -22.30
C ASN A 304 -3.78 -1.84 -21.95
N LYS A 305 -3.17 -1.06 -22.86
CA LYS A 305 -1.93 -0.31 -22.56
C LYS A 305 -2.15 0.71 -21.43
N ARG A 306 -3.22 1.50 -21.49
CA ARG A 306 -3.60 2.45 -20.42
C ARG A 306 -3.81 1.73 -19.09
N PHE A 307 -4.51 0.61 -19.11
CA PHE A 307 -4.72 -0.23 -17.93
C PHE A 307 -3.39 -0.69 -17.32
N LEU A 308 -2.49 -1.25 -18.14
CA LEU A 308 -1.18 -1.72 -17.69
C LEU A 308 -0.35 -0.60 -17.09
N ARG A 309 -0.32 0.58 -17.74
CA ARG A 309 0.34 1.77 -17.22
C ARG A 309 -0.18 2.16 -15.84
N SER A 310 -1.49 2.32 -15.68
CA SER A 310 -2.09 2.70 -14.39
C SER A 310 -1.93 1.62 -13.32
N LYS A 311 -1.91 0.33 -13.71
CA LYS A 311 -1.62 -0.78 -12.80
C LYS A 311 -0.19 -0.73 -12.30
N ARG A 312 0.79 -0.48 -13.18
CA ARG A 312 2.21 -0.31 -12.80
C ARG A 312 2.39 0.87 -11.83
N GLU A 313 1.78 2.02 -12.12
CA GLU A 313 1.81 3.21 -11.25
C GLU A 313 1.21 2.92 -9.85
N ALA A 314 0.09 2.19 -9.80
CA ALA A 314 -0.53 1.81 -8.53
C ALA A 314 0.38 0.86 -7.71
N LEU A 315 1.10 -0.04 -8.37
CA LEU A 315 2.07 -0.94 -7.72
C LEU A 315 3.28 -0.18 -7.18
N ILE A 316 3.82 0.79 -7.93
CA ILE A 316 4.90 1.67 -7.45
C ILE A 316 4.44 2.42 -6.20
N THR A 317 3.25 3.00 -6.23
CA THR A 317 2.65 3.66 -5.05
C THR A 317 2.58 2.72 -3.84
N CYS A 318 2.18 1.45 -4.03
CA CYS A 318 2.17 0.46 -2.95
C CYS A 318 3.59 0.16 -2.41
N LEU A 319 4.58 0.02 -3.29
CA LEU A 319 5.97 -0.21 -2.90
C LEU A 319 6.54 0.96 -2.08
N GLU A 320 6.25 2.20 -2.48
CA GLU A 320 6.64 3.38 -1.73
C GLU A 320 6.01 3.44 -0.34
N ILE A 321 4.71 3.15 -0.23
CA ILE A 321 4.02 3.11 1.05
C ILE A 321 4.63 2.04 1.96
N ALA A 322 4.89 0.84 1.42
CA ALA A 322 5.54 -0.24 2.16
C ALA A 322 6.93 0.20 2.66
N ALA A 323 7.76 0.80 1.79
CA ALA A 323 9.10 1.28 2.17
C ALA A 323 9.06 2.35 3.27
N ARG A 324 8.06 3.25 3.28
CA ARG A 324 7.90 4.25 4.37
C ARG A 324 7.61 3.60 5.73
N ARG A 325 7.14 2.36 5.75
CA ARG A 325 6.88 1.61 7.00
C ARG A 325 8.12 0.91 7.55
N TYR A 326 9.27 0.97 6.87
CA TYR A 326 10.50 0.28 7.31
C TYR A 326 10.98 0.62 8.73
N LYS A 327 10.60 1.79 9.25
CA LYS A 327 10.83 2.17 10.64
C LYS A 327 10.17 1.24 11.68
N VAL A 328 9.21 0.41 11.26
CA VAL A 328 8.47 -0.51 12.11
C VAL A 328 9.16 -1.89 12.10
N PRO A 329 9.78 -2.35 13.20
CA PRO A 329 10.67 -3.52 13.19
C PRO A 329 10.03 -4.80 12.64
N TRP A 330 8.77 -5.08 13.00
CA TRP A 330 8.11 -6.32 12.62
C TRP A 330 7.84 -6.46 11.12
N CYS A 331 7.82 -5.35 10.35
CA CYS A 331 7.54 -5.39 8.90
C CYS A 331 8.81 -5.39 8.04
N GLN A 332 9.99 -5.11 8.62
CA GLN A 332 11.24 -4.90 7.88
C GLN A 332 11.60 -6.06 6.95
N THR A 333 11.57 -7.30 7.47
CA THR A 333 11.88 -8.50 6.68
C THR A 333 10.93 -8.66 5.50
N VAL A 334 9.64 -8.36 5.69
CA VAL A 334 8.64 -8.46 4.62
C VAL A 334 8.91 -7.40 3.54
N ILE A 335 9.24 -6.17 3.95
CA ILE A 335 9.60 -5.09 3.01
C ILE A 335 10.87 -5.45 2.23
N ASP A 336 11.90 -5.99 2.91
CA ASP A 336 13.14 -6.43 2.25
C ASP A 336 12.84 -7.43 1.12
N ILE A 337 11.99 -8.43 1.41
CA ILE A 337 11.59 -9.47 0.44
C ILE A 337 10.76 -8.87 -0.69
N LEU A 338 9.79 -8.01 -0.37
CA LEU A 338 8.90 -7.38 -1.34
C LEU A 338 9.68 -6.49 -2.33
N VAL A 339 10.56 -5.62 -1.82
CA VAL A 339 11.33 -4.70 -2.66
C VAL A 339 12.38 -5.43 -3.46
N LYS A 340 13.06 -6.43 -2.89
CA LYS A 340 13.97 -7.31 -3.63
C LYS A 340 13.25 -7.99 -4.80
N HIS A 341 12.04 -8.49 -4.58
CA HIS A 341 11.23 -9.12 -5.62
C HIS A 341 10.85 -8.12 -6.73
N ALA A 342 10.48 -6.88 -6.38
CA ALA A 342 10.21 -5.83 -7.36
C ALA A 342 11.45 -5.51 -8.21
N PHE A 343 12.63 -5.43 -7.58
CA PHE A 343 13.90 -5.20 -8.27
C PHE A 343 14.31 -6.38 -9.18
N GLU A 344 14.11 -7.63 -8.74
CA GLU A 344 14.35 -8.81 -9.59
C GLU A 344 13.43 -8.85 -10.83
N ASN A 345 12.26 -8.19 -10.75
CA ASN A 345 11.30 -8.05 -11.84
C ASN A 345 11.28 -6.65 -12.46
N VAL A 346 12.37 -5.88 -12.34
CA VAL A 346 12.43 -4.48 -12.79
C VAL A 346 12.12 -4.31 -14.29
N SER A 347 12.41 -5.31 -15.12
CA SER A 347 12.09 -5.29 -16.56
C SER A 347 10.59 -5.17 -16.87
N ARG A 348 9.70 -5.52 -15.93
CA ARG A 348 8.23 -5.40 -16.05
C ARG A 348 7.71 -3.98 -15.82
N PHE A 349 8.56 -3.09 -15.32
CA PHE A 349 8.28 -1.67 -15.14
C PHE A 349 8.85 -0.84 -16.28
N THR A 350 8.30 0.35 -16.50
CA THR A 350 8.78 1.33 -17.48
C THR A 350 10.02 2.07 -16.99
N SER A 351 10.78 2.68 -17.89
CA SER A 351 12.09 3.28 -17.63
C SER A 351 12.17 4.16 -16.38
N GLN A 352 11.19 5.04 -16.13
CA GLN A 352 11.21 5.90 -14.94
C GLN A 352 10.84 5.14 -13.67
N GLN A 353 9.89 4.22 -13.79
CA GLN A 353 9.51 3.31 -12.70
C GLN A 353 10.66 2.38 -12.33
N ARG A 354 11.47 1.94 -13.29
CA ARG A 354 12.71 1.17 -13.03
C ARG A 354 13.65 1.97 -12.15
N GLN A 355 13.89 3.24 -12.47
CA GLN A 355 14.72 4.12 -11.63
C GLN A 355 14.11 4.29 -10.23
N ALA A 356 12.79 4.40 -10.10
CA ALA A 356 12.12 4.48 -8.81
C ALA A 356 12.33 3.20 -7.99
N VAL A 357 12.16 2.01 -8.60
CA VAL A 357 12.39 0.71 -7.97
C VAL A 357 13.86 0.54 -7.57
N GLU A 358 14.81 0.95 -8.42
CA GLU A 358 16.24 0.92 -8.13
C GLU A 358 16.61 1.80 -6.94
N LYS A 359 16.11 3.04 -6.89
CA LYS A 359 16.30 3.95 -5.76
C LYS A 359 15.72 3.37 -4.48
N LEU A 360 14.51 2.80 -4.56
CA LEU A 360 13.83 2.17 -3.43
C LEU A 360 14.62 0.95 -2.92
N TRP A 361 15.13 0.12 -3.83
CA TRP A 361 15.97 -1.02 -3.50
C TRP A 361 17.30 -0.61 -2.87
N ALA A 362 17.98 0.40 -3.41
CA ALA A 362 19.23 0.91 -2.84
C ALA A 362 19.01 1.37 -1.39
N SER A 363 17.93 2.13 -1.13
CA SER A 363 17.57 2.60 0.21
C SER A 363 17.27 1.43 1.17
N VAL A 364 16.40 0.51 0.78
CA VAL A 364 16.01 -0.65 1.61
C VAL A 364 17.19 -1.59 1.85
N ARG A 365 18.01 -1.85 0.84
CA ARG A 365 19.22 -2.69 0.97
C ARG A 365 20.23 -2.07 1.93
N GLU A 366 20.41 -0.76 1.89
CA GLU A 366 21.29 -0.06 2.82
C GLU A 366 20.75 -0.17 4.27
N GLN A 367 19.45 0.05 4.47
CA GLN A 367 18.82 -0.12 5.78
C GLN A 367 18.92 -1.57 6.28
N HIS A 368 18.73 -2.55 5.40
CA HIS A 368 18.88 -3.97 5.70
C HIS A 368 20.30 -4.31 6.16
N LEU A 369 21.30 -3.76 5.48
CA LEU A 369 22.71 -3.93 5.83
C LEU A 369 23.03 -3.25 7.17
N ARG A 370 22.53 -2.03 7.43
CA ARG A 370 22.71 -1.35 8.72
C ARG A 370 22.13 -2.15 9.87
N ARG A 371 20.92 -2.69 9.70
CA ARG A 371 20.27 -3.56 10.68
C ARG A 371 21.10 -4.81 10.97
N LYS A 372 21.65 -5.46 9.93
CA LYS A 372 22.55 -6.62 10.08
C LYS A 372 23.85 -6.30 10.80
N GLN A 373 24.35 -5.08 10.65
CA GLN A 373 25.57 -4.60 11.31
C GLN A 373 25.32 -4.10 12.74
N GLY A 374 24.08 -4.10 13.24
CA GLY A 374 23.74 -3.55 14.56
C GLY A 374 23.97 -2.04 14.68
N LYS A 375 24.05 -1.32 13.56
CA LYS A 375 24.27 0.13 13.55
C LYS A 375 22.92 0.85 13.52
N SER A 376 22.65 1.62 14.56
CA SER A 376 21.50 2.51 14.66
C SER A 376 21.51 3.58 13.56
N VAL A 377 20.37 4.26 13.35
CA VAL A 377 20.22 5.41 12.45
C VAL A 377 21.22 6.54 12.78
N THR A 378 21.71 6.60 14.01
CA THR A 378 22.71 7.56 14.50
C THR A 378 24.17 7.09 14.35
N GLY A 379 24.40 5.91 13.77
CA GLY A 379 25.75 5.32 13.63
C GLY A 379 26.31 4.70 14.91
N LYS A 380 25.58 4.77 16.04
CA LYS A 380 25.94 4.06 17.28
C LYS A 380 25.52 2.59 17.20
N LEU A 381 26.31 1.70 17.79
CA LEU A 381 25.94 0.30 17.98
C LEU A 381 24.66 0.26 18.82
N ASP A 382 23.58 -0.32 18.30
CA ASP A 382 22.36 -0.55 19.08
C ASP A 382 22.68 -1.65 20.10
N VAL A 383 23.03 -1.22 21.32
CA VAL A 383 23.17 -2.10 22.48
C VAL A 383 21.81 -2.77 22.66
N THR A 384 21.77 -4.09 22.49
CA THR A 384 20.51 -4.84 22.63
C THR A 384 19.97 -4.67 24.05
N ALA A 385 18.65 -4.76 24.24
CA ALA A 385 18.04 -4.64 25.57
C ALA A 385 18.66 -5.62 26.58
N PHE A 386 19.12 -6.78 26.10
CA PHE A 386 19.87 -7.76 26.88
C PHE A 386 21.23 -7.23 27.31
N GLU A 387 22.05 -6.69 26.41
CA GLU A 387 23.35 -6.09 26.74
C GLU A 387 23.18 -4.87 27.68
N SER A 388 22.14 -4.06 27.47
CA SER A 388 21.83 -2.95 28.39
C SER A 388 21.46 -3.44 29.78
N LEU A 389 20.69 -4.54 29.90
CA LEU A 389 20.37 -5.15 31.18
C LEU A 389 21.59 -5.85 31.78
N GLN A 390 22.42 -6.50 30.97
CA GLN A 390 23.65 -7.12 31.39
C GLN A 390 24.61 -6.08 31.97
N ASP A 391 24.83 -4.95 31.31
CA ASP A 391 25.66 -3.86 31.83
C ASP A 391 25.09 -3.25 33.12
N LYS A 392 23.75 -3.10 33.19
CA LYS A 392 23.06 -2.63 34.40
C LYS A 392 23.27 -3.56 35.58
N TYR A 393 23.16 -4.87 35.36
CA TYR A 393 23.26 -5.87 36.43
C TYR A 393 24.69 -6.38 36.67
N ALA A 394 25.62 -6.18 35.74
CA ALA A 394 27.01 -6.63 35.86
C ALA A 394 27.74 -5.95 37.02
N ASN A 395 27.38 -4.70 37.33
CA ASN A 395 27.96 -3.92 38.42
C ASN A 395 27.06 -3.86 39.67
N GLU A 396 25.89 -4.52 39.64
CA GLU A 396 24.92 -4.43 40.72
C GLU A 396 25.22 -5.48 41.80
N LYS A 397 25.36 -5.03 43.05
CA LYS A 397 25.72 -5.93 44.17
C LYS A 397 24.55 -6.85 44.51
N MET A 398 24.78 -8.16 44.39
CA MET A 398 23.85 -9.17 44.89
C MET A 398 23.97 -9.26 46.41
N SER A 399 22.85 -9.10 47.11
CA SER A 399 22.78 -9.33 48.56
C SER A 399 23.02 -10.82 48.88
N ILE A 400 23.50 -11.13 50.09
CA ILE A 400 23.70 -12.49 50.61
C ILE A 400 22.42 -13.34 50.53
N ARG A 401 21.24 -12.70 50.45
CA ARG A 401 19.93 -13.35 50.25
C ARG A 401 19.48 -13.41 48.78
N SER A 402 20.39 -13.24 47.83
CA SER A 402 20.13 -13.28 46.37
C SER A 402 19.20 -12.19 45.82
N SER A 403 19.02 -11.07 46.54
CA SER A 403 18.29 -9.90 46.00
C SER A 403 19.24 -8.96 45.26
N VAL A 404 18.87 -8.57 44.04
CA VAL A 404 19.61 -7.61 43.20
C VAL A 404 19.10 -6.19 43.50
N GLY A 405 19.99 -5.21 43.67
CA GLY A 405 19.63 -3.79 43.85
C GLY A 405 19.43 -3.32 45.30
N ALA A 406 20.07 -3.98 46.28
CA ALA A 406 20.00 -3.59 47.70
C ALA A 406 20.88 -2.36 48.01
N SER A 407 20.61 -1.21 47.39
CA SER A 407 20.98 0.08 47.97
C SER A 407 19.86 0.48 48.93
N GLY A 408 20.15 0.44 50.23
CA GLY A 408 19.20 0.39 51.33
C GLY A 408 18.36 1.65 51.58
N GLU A 409 17.54 2.07 50.62
CA GLU A 409 16.74 3.29 50.77
C GLU A 409 15.25 3.13 50.36
N ARG A 410 14.73 1.90 50.33
CA ARG A 410 13.28 1.68 50.31
C ARG A 410 12.80 1.32 51.72
N ARG A 411 12.33 2.32 52.47
CA ARG A 411 11.41 2.07 53.60
C ARG A 411 10.25 1.25 53.05
N ALA A 412 10.11 0.01 53.53
CA ALA A 412 8.93 -0.80 53.28
C ALA A 412 7.72 -0.04 53.83
N GLN A 413 6.90 0.54 52.96
CA GLN A 413 5.54 0.91 53.32
C GLN A 413 4.77 -0.41 53.43
N GLN A 414 4.72 -0.92 54.66
CA GLN A 414 3.87 -2.03 55.04
C GLN A 414 2.42 -1.58 54.87
N TRP A 415 1.77 -2.03 53.79
CA TRP A 415 0.34 -1.91 53.62
C TRP A 415 -0.32 -2.79 54.69
N LEU A 416 -0.88 -2.15 55.71
CA LEU A 416 -1.78 -2.75 56.69
C LEU A 416 -3.18 -2.19 56.39
N GLY A 417 -4.09 -3.06 55.97
CA GLY A 417 -5.52 -2.78 55.81
C GLY A 417 -5.97 -2.74 54.37
#